data_AF-A0A942IFG0-F1
#
_entry.id   AF-A0A942IFG0-F1
#
_cell.length_a   1.000
_cell.length_b   1.000
_cell.length_c   1.000
_cell.angle_alpha   90.00
_cell.angle_beta   90.00
_cell.angle_gamma   90.00
#
_symmetry.space_group_name_H-M   'P 1'
#
loop_
_entity.id
_entity.type
_entity.pdbx_description
1 polymer ?
#
loop_
_entity_poly.entity_id
_entity_poly.type
_entity_poly.pdbx_seq_one_letter_code
_entity_poly.pdbx_strand_id
1 'polypeptide(L)'
;RGNLTRREWLGRLGPHLTHFSLVLILAGSLIGNIWGFKGFVNIPQGDETATIFLKGTAKELGLDFTIRCEKFEMSYYPGSEVVREYLSDLVILEGGQEVLKKRIRVNDPLHYEGVNFYQSSYGFLPSLPEERKAELEIIPKGNDPKTFRIQLGEGETKQVQGTDYKVELAALIPDFSLGEGNRIFSRSDQPNNPAVQVNIYQNGKLSYQGWSFLKHPDFHGSKDDTYRVKFINYSGGERPYTGLMVVKDPGIPVVWTGFGLLTLGLIFAFFLRGRSTQKGGKDD
;
A
#
# COMPACT_ATOMS: atom_id res chain seq x y z
N ARG A 1 -64.36 13.55 8.25
CA ARG A 1 -63.97 14.31 9.47
C ARG A 1 -62.74 13.75 10.22
N GLY A 2 -62.22 12.54 9.94
CA GLY A 2 -61.08 11.96 10.68
C GLY A 2 -59.66 12.37 10.25
N ASN A 3 -59.46 13.02 9.10
CA ASN A 3 -58.12 13.34 8.58
C ASN A 3 -57.55 14.69 9.09
N LEU A 4 -58.40 15.63 9.53
CA LEU A 4 -57.92 16.92 10.06
C LEU A 4 -57.26 16.75 11.44
N THR A 5 -57.87 15.96 12.32
CA THR A 5 -57.38 15.73 13.69
C THR A 5 -56.03 14.99 13.73
N ARG A 6 -55.80 14.05 12.80
CA ARG A 6 -54.54 13.30 12.70
C ARG A 6 -53.38 14.19 12.23
N ARG A 7 -53.61 15.12 11.30
CA ARG A 7 -52.59 16.06 10.80
C ARG A 7 -52.16 17.05 11.87
N GLU A 8 -53.11 17.61 12.63
CA GLU A 8 -52.82 18.55 13.72
C GLU A 8 -52.03 17.90 14.87
N TRP A 9 -52.33 16.65 15.21
CA TRP A 9 -51.59 15.89 16.21
C TRP A 9 -50.14 15.61 15.78
N LEU A 10 -49.94 15.17 14.52
CA LEU A 10 -48.59 14.95 13.96
C LEU A 10 -47.76 16.24 13.92
N GLY A 11 -48.39 17.39 13.63
CA GLY A 11 -47.70 18.69 13.64
C GLY A 11 -47.22 19.14 15.04
N ARG A 12 -47.90 18.74 16.11
CA ARG A 12 -47.48 19.01 17.50
C ARG A 12 -46.31 18.14 17.95
N LEU A 13 -46.13 16.96 17.35
CA LEU A 13 -45.00 16.07 17.63
C LEU A 13 -43.72 16.47 16.89
N GLY A 14 -43.83 17.24 15.81
CA GLY A 14 -42.70 17.68 14.98
C GLY A 14 -41.53 18.25 15.79
N PRO A 15 -41.73 19.28 16.63
CA PRO A 15 -40.66 19.84 17.46
C PRO A 15 -40.02 18.82 18.41
N HIS A 16 -40.78 17.90 19.02
CA HIS A 16 -40.19 16.89 19.91
C HIS A 16 -39.30 15.91 19.13
N LEU A 17 -39.73 15.54 17.91
CA LEU A 17 -38.96 14.67 17.02
C LEU A 17 -37.66 15.35 16.56
N THR A 18 -37.70 16.65 16.24
CA THR A 18 -36.48 17.40 15.86
C THR A 18 -35.50 17.51 17.04
N HIS A 19 -35.96 17.79 18.26
CA HIS A 19 -35.04 17.86 19.41
C HIS A 19 -34.43 16.50 19.74
N PHE A 20 -35.24 15.43 19.70
CA PHE A 20 -34.72 14.07 19.92
C PHE A 20 -33.69 13.67 18.86
N SER A 21 -33.90 14.05 17.60
CA SER A 21 -32.95 13.78 16.52
C SER A 21 -31.58 14.43 16.72
N LEU A 22 -31.53 15.63 17.31
CA LEU A 22 -30.28 16.30 17.66
C LEU A 22 -29.51 15.52 18.74
N VAL A 23 -30.23 15.01 19.75
CA VAL A 23 -29.63 14.16 20.78
C VAL A 23 -29.05 12.87 20.17
N LEU A 24 -29.76 12.25 19.23
CA LEU A 24 -29.26 11.07 18.53
C LEU A 24 -28.02 11.36 17.68
N ILE A 25 -27.99 12.48 16.95
CA ILE A 25 -26.81 12.88 16.17
C ILE A 25 -25.60 13.09 17.09
N LEU A 26 -25.80 13.77 18.23
CA LEU A 26 -24.74 13.97 19.22
C LEU A 26 -24.28 12.65 19.85
N ALA A 27 -25.21 11.76 20.20
CA ALA A 27 -24.90 10.45 20.74
C ALA A 27 -24.11 9.59 19.73
N GLY A 28 -24.52 9.60 18.45
CA GLY A 28 -23.79 8.92 17.39
C GLY A 28 -22.37 9.46 17.21
N SER A 29 -22.21 10.78 17.24
CA SER A 29 -20.88 11.42 17.18
C SER A 29 -19.98 11.03 18.37
N LEU A 30 -20.53 10.98 19.59
CA LEU A 30 -19.82 10.51 20.78
C LEU A 30 -19.43 9.04 20.66
N ILE A 31 -20.32 8.19 20.15
CA ILE A 31 -20.03 6.77 19.92
C ILE A 31 -18.88 6.60 18.93
N GLY A 32 -18.92 7.32 17.80
CA GLY A 32 -17.85 7.32 16.81
C GLY A 32 -16.51 7.81 17.39
N ASN A 33 -16.55 8.80 18.29
CA ASN A 33 -15.34 9.33 18.91
C ASN A 33 -14.72 8.37 19.94
N ILE A 34 -15.54 7.68 20.74
CA ILE A 34 -15.07 6.81 21.83
C ILE A 34 -14.63 5.43 21.32
N TRP A 35 -15.39 4.85 20.37
CA TRP A 35 -15.18 3.48 19.89
C TRP A 35 -14.70 3.39 18.44
N GLY A 36 -14.63 4.52 17.74
CA GLY A 36 -14.05 4.58 16.41
C GLY A 36 -12.54 4.80 16.43
N PHE A 37 -11.91 4.55 15.29
CA PHE A 37 -10.51 4.88 15.07
C PHE A 37 -10.27 5.23 13.60
N LYS A 38 -9.17 5.95 13.39
CA LYS A 38 -8.66 6.28 12.06
C LYS A 38 -7.15 6.09 12.06
N GLY A 39 -6.64 5.32 11.12
CA GLY A 39 -5.23 5.04 10.98
C GLY A 39 -4.80 4.83 9.54
N PHE A 40 -3.53 4.48 9.38
CA PHE A 40 -2.90 4.22 8.10
C PHE A 40 -2.05 2.97 8.18
N VAL A 41 -1.93 2.29 7.06
CA VAL A 41 -1.04 1.14 6.90
C VAL A 41 -0.52 1.09 5.48
N ASN A 42 0.76 0.77 5.32
CA ASN A 42 1.36 0.51 4.03
C ASN A 42 1.64 -0.99 3.96
N ILE A 43 1.10 -1.66 2.96
CA ILE A 43 1.23 -3.12 2.81
C ILE A 43 1.93 -3.38 1.48
N PRO A 44 3.22 -3.79 1.50
CA PRO A 44 3.92 -4.24 0.30
C PRO A 44 3.18 -5.40 -0.36
N GLN A 45 3.30 -5.51 -1.67
CA GLN A 45 2.75 -6.65 -2.39
C GLN A 45 3.38 -7.96 -1.86
N GLY A 46 2.53 -8.93 -1.55
CA GLY A 46 2.88 -10.21 -0.95
C GLY A 46 2.88 -10.20 0.59
N ASP A 47 2.94 -9.02 1.22
CA ASP A 47 3.01 -8.89 2.67
C ASP A 47 1.62 -8.82 3.31
N GLU A 48 1.59 -9.11 4.60
CA GLU A 48 0.41 -9.06 5.44
C GLU A 48 0.70 -8.38 6.79
N THR A 49 -0.33 -7.83 7.40
CA THR A 49 -0.24 -7.17 8.69
C THR A 49 -1.56 -7.22 9.45
N ALA A 50 -1.47 -7.29 10.77
CA ALA A 50 -2.60 -7.15 11.68
C ALA A 50 -2.55 -5.81 12.44
N THR A 51 -1.66 -4.89 12.07
CA THR A 51 -1.46 -3.63 12.79
C THR A 51 -1.59 -2.42 11.86
N ILE A 52 -2.07 -1.32 12.44
CA ILE A 52 -2.18 -0.02 11.78
C ILE A 52 -1.55 1.08 12.66
N PHE A 53 -1.15 2.19 12.06
CA PHE A 53 -0.69 3.37 12.79
C PHE A 53 -1.83 4.38 12.94
N LEU A 54 -2.15 4.76 14.19
CA LEU A 54 -3.22 5.72 14.47
C LEU A 54 -2.88 7.12 13.95
N LYS A 55 -3.82 7.74 13.22
CA LYS A 55 -3.62 9.05 12.60
C LYS A 55 -3.24 10.11 13.63
N GLY A 56 -2.15 10.84 13.35
CA GLY A 56 -1.66 11.93 14.21
C GLY A 56 -0.85 11.44 15.41
N THR A 57 -0.53 10.14 15.47
CA THR A 57 0.30 9.54 16.52
C THR A 57 1.27 8.52 15.92
N ALA A 58 2.28 8.10 16.68
CA ALA A 58 3.13 6.96 16.34
C ALA A 58 2.64 5.64 16.97
N LYS A 59 1.41 5.63 17.51
CA LYS A 59 0.88 4.48 18.23
C LYS A 59 0.33 3.45 17.25
N GLU A 60 0.76 2.21 17.42
CA GLU A 60 0.21 1.05 16.72
C GLU A 60 -1.11 0.59 17.38
N LEU A 61 -2.05 0.16 16.55
CA LEU A 61 -3.29 -0.49 16.95
C LEU A 61 -3.36 -1.86 16.25
N GLY A 62 -3.49 -2.92 17.03
CA GLY A 62 -3.78 -4.26 16.52
C GLY A 62 -5.24 -4.37 16.08
N LEU A 63 -5.46 -5.07 14.98
CA LEU A 63 -6.75 -5.50 14.46
C LEU A 63 -7.00 -6.95 14.87
N ASP A 64 -8.27 -7.35 14.95
CA ASP A 64 -8.67 -8.72 15.30
C ASP A 64 -8.51 -9.71 14.13
N PHE A 65 -8.07 -9.22 12.98
CA PHE A 65 -7.86 -9.97 11.74
C PHE A 65 -6.62 -9.43 11.01
N THR A 66 -6.07 -10.23 10.11
CA THR A 66 -4.91 -9.85 9.30
C THR A 66 -5.38 -9.41 7.91
N ILE A 67 -4.73 -8.39 7.35
CA ILE A 67 -4.94 -7.95 5.98
C ILE A 67 -3.67 -8.15 5.16
N ARG A 68 -3.83 -8.75 3.98
CA ARG A 68 -2.75 -9.05 3.04
C ARG A 68 -2.97 -8.34 1.71
N CYS A 69 -1.92 -7.77 1.16
CA CYS A 69 -1.91 -7.25 -0.21
C CYS A 69 -1.39 -8.34 -1.15
N GLU A 70 -2.29 -9.06 -1.81
CA GLU A 70 -1.89 -10.16 -2.70
C GLU A 70 -1.28 -9.62 -4.00
N LYS A 71 -1.87 -8.56 -4.54
CA LYS A 71 -1.40 -7.93 -5.78
C LYS A 71 -1.63 -6.44 -5.76
N PHE A 72 -0.66 -5.68 -6.26
CA PHE A 72 -0.77 -4.25 -6.48
C PHE A 72 -0.44 -3.94 -7.94
N GLU A 73 -1.36 -3.27 -8.63
CA GLU A 73 -1.21 -2.93 -10.05
C GLU A 73 -1.34 -1.42 -10.23
N MET A 74 -0.48 -0.82 -11.04
CA MET A 74 -0.58 0.58 -11.45
C MET A 74 -0.69 0.66 -12.96
N SER A 75 -1.58 1.53 -13.44
CA SER A 75 -1.70 1.89 -14.84
C SER A 75 -1.44 3.39 -15.01
N TYR A 76 -0.84 3.74 -16.14
CA TYR A 76 -0.47 5.11 -16.47
C TYR A 76 -1.26 5.60 -17.68
N TYR A 77 -1.37 6.92 -17.83
CA TYR A 77 -1.90 7.48 -19.07
C TYR A 77 -0.97 7.18 -20.25
N PRO A 78 -1.49 6.84 -21.44
CA PRO A 78 -0.66 6.54 -22.59
C PRO A 78 0.35 7.67 -22.87
N GLY A 79 1.64 7.34 -22.88
CA GLY A 79 2.73 8.30 -23.13
C GLY A 79 3.07 9.23 -21.97
N SER A 80 2.64 8.92 -20.74
CA SER A 80 2.85 9.75 -19.55
C SER A 80 3.24 8.91 -18.33
N GLU A 81 4.00 9.50 -17.40
CA GLU A 81 4.27 8.94 -16.08
C GLU A 81 3.16 9.25 -15.05
N VAL A 82 2.08 9.91 -15.47
CA VAL A 82 0.93 10.20 -14.61
C VAL A 82 0.14 8.92 -14.38
N VAL A 83 0.00 8.54 -13.12
CA VAL A 83 -0.81 7.39 -12.70
C VAL A 83 -2.28 7.65 -13.03
N ARG A 84 -2.86 6.73 -13.80
CA ARG A 84 -4.28 6.70 -14.15
C ARG A 84 -5.10 6.00 -13.09
N GLU A 85 -4.65 4.83 -12.66
CA GLU A 85 -5.36 3.99 -11.70
C GLU A 85 -4.37 3.08 -10.98
N TYR A 86 -4.63 2.83 -9.71
CA TYR A 86 -3.92 1.84 -8.93
C TYR A 86 -4.95 0.93 -8.26
N LEU A 87 -4.73 -0.37 -8.38
CA LEU A 87 -5.62 -1.44 -7.93
C LEU A 87 -4.92 -2.28 -6.88
N SER A 88 -5.64 -2.71 -5.86
CA SER A 88 -5.12 -3.63 -4.85
C SER A 88 -6.04 -4.83 -4.66
N ASP A 89 -5.50 -6.03 -4.81
CA ASP A 89 -6.16 -7.26 -4.41
C ASP A 89 -5.87 -7.49 -2.92
N LEU A 90 -6.88 -7.22 -2.09
CA LEU A 90 -6.77 -7.35 -0.64
C LEU A 90 -7.48 -8.61 -0.17
N VAL A 91 -6.84 -9.30 0.77
CA VAL A 91 -7.36 -10.49 1.42
C VAL A 91 -7.40 -10.25 2.93
N ILE A 92 -8.53 -10.57 3.55
CA ILE A 92 -8.67 -10.64 5.00
C ILE A 92 -8.48 -12.09 5.44
N LEU A 93 -7.67 -12.26 6.48
CA LEU A 93 -7.33 -13.55 7.06
C LEU A 93 -7.76 -13.57 8.53
N GLU A 94 -8.43 -14.65 8.94
CA GLU A 94 -8.72 -14.96 10.34
C GLU A 94 -8.14 -16.34 10.69
N GLY A 95 -7.30 -16.41 11.71
CA GLY A 95 -6.61 -17.67 12.06
C GLY A 95 -5.79 -18.26 10.90
N GLY A 96 -5.34 -17.42 9.96
CA GLY A 96 -4.62 -17.83 8.75
C GLY A 96 -5.50 -18.31 7.58
N GLN A 97 -6.82 -18.30 7.73
CA GLN A 97 -7.75 -18.67 6.65
C GLN A 97 -8.31 -17.44 5.93
N GLU A 98 -8.41 -17.52 4.61
CA GLU A 98 -9.01 -16.47 3.79
C GLU A 98 -10.53 -16.40 4.03
N VAL A 99 -10.98 -15.29 4.61
CA VAL A 99 -12.40 -15.05 4.90
C VAL A 99 -13.03 -14.06 3.91
N LEU A 100 -12.24 -13.17 3.33
CA LEU A 100 -12.70 -12.22 2.33
C LEU A 100 -11.57 -11.87 1.36
N LYS A 101 -11.88 -11.82 0.07
CA LYS A 101 -10.99 -11.30 -0.97
C LYS A 101 -11.73 -10.25 -1.80
N LYS A 102 -11.15 -9.06 -1.94
CA LYS A 102 -11.73 -7.99 -2.75
C LYS A 102 -10.62 -7.19 -3.44
N ARG A 103 -10.81 -6.99 -4.75
CA ARG A 103 -10.08 -5.97 -5.51
C ARG A 103 -10.66 -4.59 -5.18
N ILE A 104 -9.82 -3.68 -4.69
CA ILE A 104 -10.18 -2.30 -4.38
C ILE A 104 -9.53 -1.31 -5.34
N ARG A 105 -10.14 -0.13 -5.39
CA ARG A 105 -9.64 1.06 -6.10
C ARG A 105 -10.08 2.32 -5.36
N VAL A 106 -9.63 3.48 -5.82
CA VAL A 106 -10.09 4.77 -5.27
C VAL A 106 -11.62 4.85 -5.33
N ASN A 107 -12.25 5.23 -4.21
CA ASN A 107 -13.70 5.28 -3.99
C ASN A 107 -14.45 3.94 -3.98
N ASP A 108 -13.76 2.80 -4.03
CA ASP A 108 -14.36 1.46 -3.87
C ASP A 108 -13.63 0.68 -2.77
N PRO A 109 -13.90 1.01 -1.49
CA PRO A 109 -13.17 0.47 -0.34
C PRO A 109 -13.53 -0.98 -0.03
N LEU A 110 -12.65 -1.67 0.70
CA LEU A 110 -12.99 -2.95 1.35
C LEU A 110 -13.64 -2.66 2.69
N HIS A 111 -14.75 -3.34 2.98
CA HIS A 111 -15.44 -3.26 4.26
C HIS A 111 -15.45 -4.64 4.93
N TYR A 112 -15.05 -4.71 6.19
CA TYR A 112 -15.05 -5.93 6.99
C TYR A 112 -15.17 -5.59 8.47
N GLU A 113 -16.10 -6.24 9.21
CA GLU A 113 -16.28 -6.07 10.66
C GLU A 113 -16.37 -4.61 11.15
N GLY A 114 -17.09 -3.77 10.38
CA GLY A 114 -17.24 -2.34 10.67
C GLY A 114 -16.00 -1.48 10.35
N VAL A 115 -14.93 -2.08 9.83
CA VAL A 115 -13.70 -1.43 9.41
C VAL A 115 -13.70 -1.22 7.90
N ASN A 116 -13.36 0.00 7.47
CA ASN A 116 -13.24 0.37 6.07
C ASN A 116 -11.78 0.60 5.71
N PHE A 117 -11.35 0.01 4.60
CA PHE A 117 -10.02 0.18 4.01
C PHE A 117 -10.15 0.98 2.73
N TYR A 118 -9.75 2.25 2.82
CA TYR A 118 -9.74 3.17 1.68
C TYR A 118 -8.34 3.23 1.10
N GLN A 119 -8.25 3.12 -0.21
CA GLN A 119 -7.03 3.38 -0.93
C GLN A 119 -6.68 4.88 -0.83
N SER A 120 -5.52 5.20 -0.24
CA SER A 120 -5.12 6.59 0.04
C SER A 120 -3.78 7.00 -0.55
N SER A 121 -2.87 6.06 -0.74
CA SER A 121 -1.52 6.32 -1.28
C SER A 121 -0.91 5.07 -1.86
N TYR A 122 0.26 5.21 -2.45
CA TYR A 122 1.11 4.12 -2.90
C TYR A 122 2.56 4.55 -2.78
N GLY A 123 3.47 3.60 -2.92
CA GLY A 123 4.89 3.89 -3.03
C GLY A 123 5.68 2.61 -3.22
N PHE A 124 6.99 2.76 -3.02
CA PHE A 124 7.95 1.70 -3.25
C PHE A 124 8.86 1.61 -2.03
N LEU A 125 8.99 0.41 -1.49
CA LEU A 125 10.05 0.10 -0.53
C LEU A 125 11.24 -0.49 -1.27
N PRO A 126 12.46 -0.30 -0.78
CA PRO A 126 13.58 -1.08 -1.27
C PRO A 126 13.33 -2.58 -1.09
N SER A 127 13.87 -3.39 -1.98
CA SER A 127 13.89 -4.83 -1.79
C SER A 127 14.70 -5.23 -0.57
N LEU A 128 14.26 -6.33 0.04
CA LEU A 128 15.03 -6.99 1.09
C LEU A 128 16.33 -7.56 0.47
N PRO A 129 17.46 -7.53 1.19
CA PRO A 129 18.75 -8.01 0.67
C PRO A 129 18.69 -9.40 0.03
N GLU A 130 17.95 -10.33 0.61
CA GLU A 130 17.77 -11.71 0.14
C GLU A 130 17.02 -11.84 -1.20
N GLU A 131 16.16 -10.87 -1.51
CA GLU A 131 15.40 -10.82 -2.77
C GLU A 131 16.23 -10.22 -3.91
N ARG A 132 17.31 -9.48 -3.59
CA ARG A 132 18.18 -8.85 -4.59
C ARG A 132 18.99 -9.91 -5.31
N LYS A 133 18.85 -9.96 -6.63
CA LYS A 133 19.57 -10.87 -7.51
C LYS A 133 20.21 -10.10 -8.65
N ALA A 134 21.48 -10.38 -8.91
CA ALA A 134 22.19 -9.89 -10.08
C ALA A 134 22.21 -10.96 -11.17
N GLU A 135 21.90 -10.56 -12.39
CA GLU A 135 22.12 -11.36 -13.59
C GLU A 135 23.45 -10.93 -14.24
N LEU A 136 24.34 -11.90 -14.40
CA LEU A 136 25.69 -11.70 -14.90
C LEU A 136 25.89 -12.47 -16.20
N GLU A 137 26.55 -11.84 -17.17
CA GLU A 137 27.17 -12.52 -18.30
C GLU A 137 28.66 -12.68 -18.06
N ILE A 138 29.14 -13.91 -18.18
CA ILE A 138 30.54 -14.28 -18.03
C ILE A 138 31.05 -14.72 -19.38
N ILE A 139 32.08 -14.02 -19.86
CA ILE A 139 32.67 -14.21 -21.18
C ILE A 139 34.15 -14.50 -20.97
N PRO A 140 34.57 -15.78 -20.95
CA PRO A 140 35.98 -16.14 -20.90
C PRO A 140 36.70 -15.61 -22.14
N LYS A 141 37.93 -15.10 -22.01
CA LYS A 141 38.71 -14.63 -23.16
C LYS A 141 39.31 -15.81 -23.91
N GLY A 142 39.12 -15.88 -25.23
CA GLY A 142 39.60 -16.99 -26.06
C GLY A 142 39.20 -16.85 -27.54
N ASN A 143 39.52 -17.86 -28.36
CA ASN A 143 39.34 -17.81 -29.83
C ASN A 143 37.90 -18.04 -30.32
N ASP A 144 36.96 -18.34 -29.41
CA ASP A 144 35.52 -18.36 -29.66
C ASP A 144 34.80 -18.34 -28.29
N PRO A 145 34.65 -17.15 -27.68
CA PRO A 145 34.25 -17.05 -26.29
C PRO A 145 32.75 -17.34 -26.14
N LYS A 146 32.40 -18.46 -25.51
CA LYS A 146 31.02 -18.77 -25.11
C LYS A 146 30.60 -17.87 -23.94
N THR A 147 29.47 -17.20 -24.10
CA THR A 147 28.85 -16.41 -23.03
C THR A 147 28.00 -17.30 -22.13
N PHE A 148 28.20 -17.19 -20.82
CA PHE A 148 27.41 -17.88 -19.82
C PHE A 148 26.59 -16.87 -19.02
N ARG A 149 25.30 -17.14 -18.83
CA ARG A 149 24.42 -16.32 -17.99
C ARG A 149 24.18 -17.00 -16.66
N ILE A 150 24.25 -16.23 -15.58
CA ILE A 150 24.01 -16.72 -14.23
C ILE A 150 23.30 -15.66 -13.40
N GLN A 151 22.36 -16.09 -12.57
CA GLN A 151 21.65 -15.21 -11.64
C GLN A 151 22.00 -15.62 -10.21
N LEU A 152 22.43 -14.66 -9.39
CA LEU A 152 22.97 -14.86 -8.04
C LEU A 152 22.47 -13.78 -7.09
N GLY A 153 22.22 -14.14 -5.83
CA GLY A 153 22.08 -13.19 -4.73
C GLY A 153 23.41 -12.87 -4.05
N GLU A 154 23.45 -11.83 -3.23
CA GLU A 154 24.65 -11.49 -2.44
C GLU A 154 25.07 -12.67 -1.54
N GLY A 155 26.37 -13.00 -1.55
CA GLY A 155 26.94 -14.14 -0.85
C GLY A 155 26.65 -15.51 -1.48
N GLU A 156 25.82 -15.59 -2.53
CA GLU A 156 25.58 -16.85 -3.22
C GLU A 156 26.78 -17.26 -4.09
N THR A 157 27.06 -18.56 -4.13
CA THR A 157 27.99 -19.18 -5.07
C THR A 157 27.26 -20.22 -5.92
N LYS A 158 27.39 -20.17 -7.25
CA LYS A 158 26.86 -21.19 -8.16
C LYS A 158 27.92 -21.65 -9.15
N GLN A 159 27.84 -22.93 -9.53
CA GLN A 159 28.63 -23.48 -10.62
C GLN A 159 27.98 -23.12 -11.95
N VAL A 160 28.78 -22.66 -12.91
CA VAL A 160 28.32 -22.41 -14.28
C VAL A 160 28.10 -23.75 -14.97
N GLN A 161 26.90 -23.96 -15.52
CA GLN A 161 26.56 -25.24 -16.15
C GLN A 161 27.47 -25.53 -17.34
N GLY A 162 28.06 -26.73 -17.36
CA GLY A 162 28.96 -27.17 -18.43
C GLY A 162 30.40 -26.68 -18.29
N THR A 163 30.79 -26.05 -17.17
CA THR A 163 32.18 -25.65 -16.90
C THR A 163 32.62 -26.00 -15.48
N ASP A 164 33.92 -25.85 -15.21
CA ASP A 164 34.55 -25.94 -13.89
C ASP A 164 34.51 -24.60 -13.12
N TYR A 165 33.86 -23.58 -13.68
CA TYR A 165 33.76 -22.24 -13.07
C TYR A 165 32.73 -22.23 -11.96
N LYS A 166 33.14 -21.74 -10.79
CA LYS A 166 32.23 -21.34 -9.71
C LYS A 166 32.24 -19.83 -9.58
N VAL A 167 31.06 -19.24 -9.57
CA VAL A 167 30.87 -17.79 -9.54
C VAL A 167 30.22 -17.45 -8.22
N GLU A 168 30.85 -16.55 -7.49
CA GLU A 168 30.35 -15.99 -6.25
C GLU A 168 30.05 -14.50 -6.46
N LEU A 169 28.88 -14.09 -5.97
CA LEU A 169 28.53 -12.67 -5.87
C LEU A 169 28.91 -12.15 -4.50
N ALA A 170 30.18 -11.74 -4.33
CA ALA A 170 30.73 -11.36 -3.04
C ALA A 170 30.07 -10.13 -2.42
N ALA A 171 29.58 -9.20 -3.25
CA ALA A 171 28.85 -8.01 -2.81
C ALA A 171 27.86 -7.56 -3.88
N LEU A 172 26.71 -7.01 -3.44
CA LEU A 172 25.72 -6.37 -4.30
C LEU A 172 25.33 -5.02 -3.69
N ILE A 173 25.77 -3.93 -4.33
CA ILE A 173 25.60 -2.56 -3.83
C ILE A 173 24.58 -1.84 -4.72
N PRO A 174 23.38 -1.50 -4.24
CA PRO A 174 22.34 -0.89 -5.07
C PRO A 174 22.64 0.56 -5.50
N ASP A 175 23.35 1.33 -4.67
CA ASP A 175 23.75 2.72 -4.99
C ASP A 175 25.23 2.94 -4.68
N PHE A 176 26.09 2.33 -5.49
CA PHE A 176 27.53 2.34 -5.29
C PHE A 176 28.11 3.74 -5.20
N SER A 177 28.88 3.99 -4.15
CA SER A 177 29.70 5.18 -3.98
C SER A 177 31.01 4.88 -3.25
N LEU A 178 32.01 5.73 -3.52
CA LEU A 178 33.33 5.67 -2.91
C LEU A 178 33.47 6.86 -1.97
N GLY A 179 33.70 6.56 -0.69
CA GLY A 179 33.93 7.56 0.35
C GLY A 179 35.42 7.85 0.53
N GLU A 180 35.73 8.63 1.56
CA GLU A 180 37.12 8.86 1.96
C GLU A 180 37.86 7.53 2.21
N GLY A 181 39.11 7.47 1.75
CA GLY A 181 39.95 6.27 1.90
C GLY A 181 39.54 5.08 1.03
N ASN A 182 38.87 5.29 -0.11
CA ASN A 182 38.36 4.23 -1.00
C ASN A 182 37.36 3.27 -0.34
N ARG A 183 36.68 3.70 0.73
CA ARG A 183 35.63 2.89 1.35
C ARG A 183 34.43 2.80 0.43
N ILE A 184 34.04 1.58 0.08
CA ILE A 184 32.84 1.30 -0.71
C ILE A 184 31.63 1.28 0.23
N PHE A 185 30.55 1.95 -0.15
CA PHE A 185 29.29 1.92 0.56
C PHE A 185 28.11 2.15 -0.41
N SER A 186 26.90 1.84 0.05
CA SER A 186 25.67 2.19 -0.65
C SER A 186 25.15 3.52 -0.14
N ARG A 187 24.87 4.49 -1.03
CA ARG A 187 24.25 5.78 -0.63
C ARG A 187 22.79 5.65 -0.22
N SER A 188 22.11 4.66 -0.78
CA SER A 188 20.71 4.33 -0.50
C SER A 188 20.47 2.85 -0.78
N ASP A 189 19.31 2.32 -0.36
CA ASP A 189 18.86 0.98 -0.76
C ASP A 189 18.21 0.95 -2.14
N GLN A 190 18.05 2.12 -2.79
CA GLN A 190 17.49 2.21 -4.12
C GLN A 190 18.54 1.86 -5.18
N PRO A 191 18.19 1.12 -6.24
CA PRO A 191 19.14 0.67 -7.26
C PRO A 191 19.53 1.80 -8.24
N ASN A 192 19.97 2.95 -7.72
CA ASN A 192 20.33 4.14 -8.49
C ASN A 192 21.67 3.98 -9.22
N ASN A 193 22.62 3.22 -8.66
CA ASN A 193 23.89 2.94 -9.30
C ASN A 193 24.37 1.53 -8.92
N PRO A 194 23.68 0.47 -9.40
CA PRO A 194 23.96 -0.88 -8.94
C PRO A 194 25.33 -1.37 -9.40
N ALA A 195 26.10 -1.89 -8.45
CA ALA A 195 27.40 -2.50 -8.70
C ALA A 195 27.53 -3.81 -7.94
N VAL A 196 28.28 -4.74 -8.53
CA VAL A 196 28.49 -6.07 -7.96
C VAL A 196 29.98 -6.41 -7.94
N GLN A 197 30.41 -7.08 -6.88
CA GLN A 197 31.73 -7.69 -6.82
C GLN A 197 31.59 -9.18 -7.14
N VAL A 198 32.32 -9.62 -8.16
CA VAL A 198 32.25 -10.99 -8.66
C VAL A 198 33.59 -11.67 -8.46
N ASN A 199 33.55 -12.83 -7.83
CA ASN A 199 34.67 -13.75 -7.75
C ASN A 199 34.39 -14.95 -8.65
N ILE A 200 35.34 -15.32 -9.51
CA ILE A 200 35.27 -16.56 -10.30
C ILE A 200 36.39 -17.47 -9.82
N TYR A 201 36.03 -18.69 -9.48
CA TYR A 201 36.94 -19.76 -9.11
C TYR A 201 36.99 -20.80 -10.23
N GLN A 202 38.19 -21.19 -10.61
CA GLN A 202 38.43 -22.28 -11.56
C GLN A 202 39.28 -23.35 -10.87
N ASN A 203 38.84 -24.61 -10.89
CA ASN A 203 39.50 -25.72 -10.18
C ASN A 203 39.77 -25.41 -8.69
N GLY A 204 38.86 -24.68 -8.05
CA GLY A 204 38.94 -24.29 -6.64
C GLY A 204 39.91 -23.14 -6.33
N LYS A 205 40.57 -22.53 -7.33
CA LYS A 205 41.42 -21.36 -7.16
C LYS A 205 40.72 -20.11 -7.67
N LEU A 206 40.89 -18.99 -6.99
CA LEU A 206 40.37 -17.69 -7.44
C LEU A 206 41.10 -17.30 -8.75
N SER A 207 40.35 -17.24 -9.84
CA SER A 207 40.85 -16.91 -11.18
C SER A 207 40.43 -15.52 -11.65
N TYR A 208 39.49 -14.87 -10.98
CA TYR A 208 39.06 -13.51 -11.27
C TYR A 208 38.43 -12.89 -10.04
N GLN A 209 38.71 -11.61 -9.83
CA GLN A 209 37.99 -10.76 -8.89
C GLN A 209 37.83 -9.38 -9.51
N GLY A 210 36.61 -8.86 -9.56
CA GLY A 210 36.35 -7.57 -10.19
C GLY A 210 34.98 -6.99 -9.85
N TRP A 211 34.88 -5.67 -10.01
CA TRP A 211 33.62 -4.95 -9.95
C TRP A 211 33.00 -4.82 -11.34
N SER A 212 31.69 -5.00 -11.43
CA SER A 212 30.89 -4.75 -12.63
C SER A 212 29.69 -3.86 -12.28
N PHE A 213 29.30 -2.97 -13.20
CA PHE A 213 28.31 -1.92 -12.95
C PHE A 213 27.17 -2.03 -13.96
N LEU A 214 25.92 -2.02 -13.48
CA LEU A 214 24.76 -2.20 -14.34
C LEU A 214 24.63 -1.06 -15.38
N LYS A 215 24.95 0.17 -14.97
CA LYS A 215 24.90 1.36 -15.84
C LYS A 215 26.11 1.48 -16.77
N HIS A 216 27.18 0.73 -16.50
CA HIS A 216 28.39 0.68 -17.32
C HIS A 216 28.86 -0.76 -17.49
N PRO A 217 28.12 -1.63 -18.23
CA PRO A 217 28.41 -3.06 -18.30
C PRO A 217 29.77 -3.40 -18.93
N ASP A 218 30.32 -2.49 -19.73
CA ASP A 218 31.65 -2.62 -20.34
C ASP A 218 32.79 -2.07 -19.47
N PHE A 219 32.49 -1.54 -18.27
CA PHE A 219 33.51 -1.19 -17.29
C PHE A 219 33.79 -2.41 -16.40
N HIS A 220 35.08 -2.75 -16.27
CA HIS A 220 35.52 -3.90 -15.50
C HIS A 220 36.57 -3.42 -14.50
N GLY A 221 36.27 -3.52 -13.20
CA GLY A 221 37.17 -3.09 -12.13
C GLY A 221 38.30 -4.08 -11.80
N SER A 222 38.58 -5.05 -12.67
CA SER A 222 39.62 -6.06 -12.45
C SER A 222 40.91 -5.70 -13.17
N LYS A 223 42.05 -6.07 -12.57
CA LYS A 223 43.35 -6.10 -13.25
C LYS A 223 43.53 -7.37 -14.09
N ASP A 224 42.65 -8.36 -13.90
CA ASP A 224 42.65 -9.63 -14.60
C ASP A 224 41.77 -9.56 -15.86
N ASP A 225 42.32 -9.95 -17.01
CA ASP A 225 41.66 -9.92 -18.32
C ASP A 225 41.28 -11.33 -18.82
N THR A 226 41.22 -12.31 -17.92
CA THR A 226 40.84 -13.70 -18.24
C THR A 226 39.34 -13.81 -18.53
N TYR A 227 38.52 -12.96 -17.91
CA TYR A 227 37.07 -12.94 -18.08
C TYR A 227 36.56 -11.52 -18.24
N ARG A 228 35.59 -11.32 -19.14
CA ARG A 228 34.72 -10.15 -19.14
C ARG A 228 33.42 -10.51 -18.43
N VAL A 229 33.17 -9.83 -17.31
CA VAL A 229 31.95 -10.01 -16.52
C VAL A 229 31.07 -8.78 -16.68
N LYS A 230 29.89 -8.97 -17.26
CA LYS A 230 28.91 -7.91 -17.44
C LYS A 230 27.76 -8.09 -16.47
N PHE A 231 27.49 -7.06 -15.69
CA PHE A 231 26.27 -6.96 -14.92
C PHE A 231 25.15 -6.46 -15.84
N ILE A 232 24.24 -7.36 -16.23
CA ILE A 232 23.26 -7.08 -17.30
C ILE A 232 21.86 -6.77 -16.77
N ASN A 233 21.50 -7.27 -15.60
CA ASN A 233 20.17 -7.04 -15.03
C ASN A 233 20.16 -7.14 -13.51
N TYR A 234 19.41 -6.26 -12.85
CA TYR A 234 19.15 -6.29 -11.41
C TYR A 234 17.70 -6.69 -11.19
N SER A 235 17.49 -7.76 -10.41
CA SER A 235 16.19 -8.31 -10.07
C SER A 235 16.00 -8.31 -8.56
N GLY A 236 14.75 -8.30 -8.10
CA GLY A 236 14.43 -7.89 -6.73
C GLY A 236 14.53 -6.37 -6.60
N GLY A 237 13.82 -5.64 -7.48
CA GLY A 237 13.73 -4.17 -7.47
C GLY A 237 12.89 -3.62 -6.32
N GLU A 238 12.43 -2.39 -6.48
CA GLU A 238 11.46 -1.76 -5.59
C GLU A 238 10.24 -2.68 -5.34
N ARG A 239 9.88 -2.87 -4.07
CA ARG A 239 8.67 -3.58 -3.62
C ARG A 239 7.53 -2.56 -3.57
N PRO A 240 6.59 -2.58 -4.53
CA PRO A 240 5.49 -1.64 -4.49
C PRO A 240 4.57 -1.97 -3.32
N TYR A 241 4.01 -0.94 -2.71
CA TYR A 241 3.03 -1.09 -1.63
C TYR A 241 1.78 -0.28 -1.90
N THR A 242 0.67 -0.78 -1.36
CA THR A 242 -0.57 -0.01 -1.26
C THR A 242 -0.66 0.67 0.10
N GLY A 243 -0.94 1.97 0.09
CA GLY A 243 -1.19 2.74 1.30
C GLY A 243 -2.68 2.85 1.54
N LEU A 244 -3.14 2.31 2.66
CA LEU A 244 -4.54 2.24 3.04
C LEU A 244 -4.82 3.13 4.25
N MET A 245 -5.88 3.90 4.15
CA MET A 245 -6.51 4.56 5.29
C MET A 245 -7.56 3.62 5.88
N VAL A 246 -7.39 3.29 7.16
CA VAL A 246 -8.24 2.34 7.88
C VAL A 246 -9.13 3.10 8.84
N VAL A 247 -10.45 2.92 8.73
CA VAL A 247 -11.44 3.70 9.50
C VAL A 247 -12.52 2.79 10.05
N LYS A 248 -12.74 2.85 11.37
CA LYS A 248 -13.91 2.28 12.04
C LYS A 248 -14.68 3.42 12.69
N ASP A 249 -15.96 3.52 12.40
CA ASP A 249 -16.85 4.50 13.05
C ASP A 249 -18.23 3.86 13.30
N PRO A 250 -18.44 3.32 14.52
CA PRO A 250 -19.72 2.71 14.89
C PRO A 250 -20.85 3.73 15.10
N GLY A 251 -20.52 5.04 15.13
CA GLY A 251 -21.48 6.12 15.33
C GLY A 251 -22.28 6.48 14.08
N ILE A 252 -21.74 6.20 12.89
CA ILE A 252 -22.33 6.57 11.59
C ILE A 252 -23.81 6.15 11.47
N PRO A 253 -24.22 4.89 11.76
CA PRO A 253 -25.62 4.50 11.63
C PRO A 253 -26.57 5.30 12.54
N VAL A 254 -26.12 5.64 13.75
CA VAL A 254 -26.90 6.42 14.73
C VAL A 254 -27.06 7.86 14.24
N VAL A 255 -25.98 8.45 13.70
CA VAL A 255 -26.00 9.79 13.11
C VAL A 255 -26.98 9.85 11.93
N TRP A 256 -26.92 8.89 10.99
CA TRP A 256 -27.85 8.84 9.85
C TRP A 256 -29.29 8.63 10.28
N THR A 257 -29.54 7.81 11.30
CA THR A 257 -30.88 7.66 11.90
C THR A 257 -31.38 8.98 12.46
N GLY A 258 -30.51 9.71 13.16
CA GLY A 258 -30.78 11.06 13.64
C GLY A 258 -31.12 12.02 12.50
N PHE A 259 -30.34 12.07 11.42
CA PHE A 259 -30.65 12.91 10.25
C PHE A 259 -31.98 12.56 9.59
N GLY A 260 -32.32 11.26 9.51
CA GLY A 260 -33.62 10.81 9.01
C GLY A 260 -34.77 11.32 9.87
N LEU A 261 -34.65 11.18 11.19
CA LEU A 261 -35.66 11.67 12.15
C LEU A 261 -35.76 13.20 12.15
N LEU A 262 -34.65 13.91 12.01
CA LEU A 262 -34.62 15.37 11.89
C LEU A 262 -35.43 15.81 10.67
N THR A 263 -35.18 15.18 9.52
CA THR A 263 -35.89 15.46 8.27
C THR A 263 -37.40 15.23 8.43
N LEU A 264 -37.81 14.10 9.02
CA LEU A 264 -39.21 13.81 9.30
C LEU A 264 -39.84 14.81 10.29
N GLY A 265 -39.11 15.19 11.34
CA GLY A 265 -39.56 16.15 12.35
C GLY A 265 -39.81 17.53 11.74
N LEU A 266 -38.92 17.99 10.86
CA LEU A 266 -39.10 19.24 10.12
C LEU A 266 -40.32 19.19 9.20
N ILE A 267 -40.52 18.08 8.48
CA ILE A 267 -41.71 17.89 7.63
C ILE A 267 -42.99 18.00 8.47
N PHE A 268 -43.03 17.34 9.64
CA PHE A 268 -44.20 17.38 10.51
C PHE A 268 -44.44 18.78 11.10
N ALA A 269 -43.37 19.44 11.56
CA ALA A 269 -43.46 20.77 12.17
C ALA A 269 -43.96 21.85 11.18
N PHE A 270 -43.52 21.80 9.92
CA PHE A 270 -43.80 22.86 8.94
C PHE A 270 -44.93 22.56 7.96
N PHE A 271 -45.11 21.30 7.55
CA PHE A 271 -46.09 20.95 6.51
C PHE A 271 -47.37 20.30 7.04
N LEU A 272 -47.35 19.75 8.27
CA LEU A 272 -48.53 19.15 8.89
C LEU A 272 -49.17 20.04 9.96
N ARG A 273 -48.48 21.07 10.43
CA ARG A 273 -49.08 22.12 11.25
C ARG A 273 -49.94 23.01 10.36
N GLY A 274 -51.26 22.81 10.41
CA GLY A 274 -52.21 23.65 9.68
C GLY A 274 -52.00 25.12 10.00
N ARG A 275 -51.79 25.95 8.97
CA ARG A 275 -51.90 27.41 9.09
C ARG A 275 -53.35 27.71 9.47
N SER A 276 -53.65 27.96 10.75
CA SER A 276 -54.92 28.58 11.11
C SER A 276 -54.87 30.01 10.57
N THR A 277 -55.51 30.25 9.44
CA THR A 277 -55.80 31.60 8.98
C THR A 277 -56.60 32.30 10.07
N GLN A 278 -56.00 33.32 10.66
CA GLN A 278 -56.66 34.26 11.56
C GLN A 278 -57.76 34.96 10.75
N LYS A 279 -59.00 34.49 10.85
CA LYS A 279 -60.19 35.22 10.39
C LYS A 279 -60.86 35.81 11.63
N GLY A 280 -60.76 37.11 11.79
CA GLY A 280 -61.51 37.92 12.74
C GLY A 280 -60.97 39.34 12.69
N GLY A 281 -61.74 40.39 12.46
CA GLY A 281 -63.13 40.54 12.03
C GLY A 281 -63.21 41.88 11.28
N LYS A 282 -64.11 41.99 10.32
CA LYS A 282 -64.58 43.30 9.83
C LYS A 282 -65.67 43.69 10.81
N ASP A 283 -65.40 44.68 11.64
CA ASP A 283 -66.46 45.40 12.36
C ASP A 283 -66.98 46.50 11.41
N ASP A 284 -68.30 46.54 11.29
CA ASP A 284 -69.11 47.50 10.54
C ASP A 284 -69.00 48.94 11.10
#